data_AF-A0A7S1EN35-F1
#
_entry.id   AF-A0A7S1EN35-F1
#
_cell.length_a   1.000
_cell.length_b   1.000
_cell.length_c   1.000
_cell.angle_alpha   90.00
_cell.angle_beta   90.00
_cell.angle_gamma   90.00
#
_symmetry.space_group_name_H-M   'P 1'
#
loop_
_entity.id
_entity.type
_entity.pdbx_description
1 polymer ?
#
loop_
_entity_poly.entity_id
_entity_poly.type
_entity_poly.pdbx_seq_one_letter_code
_entity_poly.pdbx_strand_id
1 'polypeptide(L)'
;MKRRAGASSDDDDDNAPEFGYKRTATSARADVFAAHMSTLNAQFLAHAKRRVRDDACAFLLSACRDYIKYAGQIRQEFADVLADVDSERAKARARSDARAGKAFVWGQGDSAQLGLGGDIDERRRPTVVDRGVMATAEITQIASGGMHTLALAKGGACFSWGNNDGGALGR
;
A
#
# COMPACT_ATOMS: atom_id res chain seq x y z
N MET A 1 63.49 35.23 25.19
CA MET A 1 62.99 35.06 23.81
C MET A 1 61.53 34.58 23.87
N LYS A 2 60.58 35.46 23.54
CA LYS A 2 59.59 35.37 22.40
C LYS A 2 58.41 34.40 22.69
N ARG A 3 57.20 34.85 23.06
CA ARG A 3 56.10 35.56 22.34
C ARG A 3 55.15 34.64 21.52
N ARG A 4 53.88 34.59 21.97
CA ARG A 4 52.55 34.59 21.30
C ARG A 4 52.24 33.76 20.01
N ALA A 5 51.12 33.04 20.11
CA ALA A 5 49.89 33.02 19.26
C ALA A 5 49.81 32.37 17.86
N GLY A 6 48.65 31.73 17.61
CA GLY A 6 48.03 31.37 16.30
C GLY A 6 48.44 30.01 15.73
N ALA A 7 47.68 29.27 14.90
CA ALA A 7 46.27 29.14 14.49
C ALA A 7 46.25 28.05 13.39
N SER A 8 45.11 27.33 13.21
CA SER A 8 44.73 26.44 12.08
C SER A 8 45.62 25.21 11.80
N SER A 9 45.10 24.03 11.51
CA SER A 9 44.18 23.65 10.42
C SER A 9 43.67 22.24 10.71
N ASP A 10 42.36 22.05 10.66
CA ASP A 10 41.68 21.29 9.60
C ASP A 10 42.03 19.80 9.65
N ASP A 11 41.18 19.01 10.32
CA ASP A 11 40.88 17.62 9.99
C ASP A 11 39.48 17.28 10.54
N ASP A 12 38.50 18.11 10.14
CA ASP A 12 37.07 17.82 10.19
C ASP A 12 36.66 17.25 8.83
N ASP A 13 36.81 15.94 8.56
CA ASP A 13 36.03 15.29 7.48
C ASP A 13 35.89 13.76 7.55
N ASP A 14 35.65 13.18 8.74
CA ASP A 14 35.36 11.73 8.86
C ASP A 14 34.02 11.44 9.54
N ASN A 15 33.05 12.34 9.39
CA ASN A 15 31.69 12.15 9.91
C ASN A 15 30.62 12.28 8.82
N ALA A 16 30.81 11.56 7.71
CA ALA A 16 29.69 11.23 6.84
C ALA A 16 28.76 10.26 7.59
N PRO A 17 27.44 10.53 7.68
CA PRO A 17 26.52 9.59 8.31
C PRO A 17 26.52 8.30 7.50
N GLU A 18 27.14 7.27 8.08
CA GLU A 18 27.23 5.92 7.53
C GLU A 18 25.82 5.43 7.17
N PHE A 19 25.64 5.03 5.91
CA PHE A 19 24.41 4.42 5.43
C PHE A 19 24.30 3.03 6.08
N GLY A 20 23.67 2.96 7.24
CA GLY A 20 23.82 1.80 8.10
C GLY A 20 22.74 1.62 9.15
N TYR A 21 22.59 0.35 9.52
CA TYR A 21 21.66 -0.17 10.52
C TYR A 21 22.27 -0.05 11.93
N LYS A 22 21.57 0.59 12.88
CA LYS A 22 21.97 0.62 14.30
C LYS A 22 20.88 -0.02 15.17
N ARG A 23 21.24 -1.09 15.89
CA ARG A 23 20.38 -1.80 16.86
C ARG A 23 20.08 -0.91 18.07
N THR A 24 18.81 -0.67 18.36
CA THR A 24 18.35 -0.10 19.65
C THR A 24 17.35 -1.06 20.31
N ALA A 25 17.35 -1.10 21.64
CA ALA A 25 16.67 -2.15 22.43
C ALA A 25 15.24 -1.78 22.87
N THR A 26 14.39 -2.81 22.89
CA THR A 26 13.09 -2.98 23.59
C THR A 26 11.85 -2.26 23.03
N SER A 27 11.38 -2.72 21.86
CA SER A 27 9.99 -2.54 21.40
C SER A 27 9.44 -3.87 20.88
N ALA A 28 8.13 -3.97 20.63
CA ALA A 28 7.59 -5.12 19.91
C ALA A 28 8.31 -5.25 18.56
N ARG A 29 8.63 -6.47 18.15
CA ARG A 29 9.48 -6.73 16.97
C ARG A 29 8.94 -6.11 15.68
N ALA A 30 7.62 -5.91 15.60
CA ALA A 30 6.95 -5.15 14.55
C ALA A 30 7.28 -3.64 14.55
N ASP A 31 7.37 -3.00 15.72
CA ASP A 31 7.77 -1.59 15.83
C ASP A 31 9.23 -1.40 15.40
N VAL A 32 10.09 -2.36 15.75
CA VAL A 32 11.49 -2.37 15.33
C VAL A 32 11.59 -2.48 13.80
N PHE A 33 10.82 -3.37 13.18
CA PHE A 33 10.72 -3.45 11.72
C PHE A 33 10.25 -2.13 11.10
N ALA A 34 9.20 -1.52 11.65
CA ALA A 34 8.66 -0.25 11.17
C ALA A 34 9.67 0.89 11.30
N ALA A 35 10.40 0.95 12.42
CA ALA A 35 11.47 1.90 12.65
C ALA A 35 12.60 1.73 11.62
N HIS A 36 13.06 0.50 11.37
CA HIS A 36 14.11 0.24 10.37
C HIS A 36 13.70 0.65 8.96
N MET A 37 12.48 0.28 8.54
CA MET A 37 11.96 0.69 7.24
C MET A 37 11.83 2.21 7.12
N SER A 38 11.39 2.89 8.18
CA SER A 38 11.28 4.35 8.22
C SER A 38 12.66 5.01 8.11
N THR A 39 13.66 4.52 8.85
CA THR A 39 15.04 5.02 8.77
C THR A 39 15.63 4.84 7.38
N LEU A 40 15.47 3.65 6.77
CA LEU A 40 15.95 3.38 5.42
C LEU A 40 15.30 4.32 4.39
N ASN A 41 13.99 4.55 4.49
CA ASN A 41 13.27 5.47 3.63
C ASN A 41 13.78 6.92 3.79
N ALA A 42 14.00 7.37 5.02
CA ALA A 42 14.52 8.71 5.30
C ALA A 42 15.94 8.89 4.73
N GLN A 43 16.80 7.89 4.89
CA GLN A 43 18.15 7.89 4.33
C GLN A 43 18.11 7.94 2.80
N PHE A 44 17.28 7.13 2.15
CA PHE A 44 17.12 7.14 0.70
C PHE A 44 16.65 8.52 0.19
N LEU A 45 15.66 9.12 0.83
CA LEU A 45 15.16 10.44 0.42
C LEU A 45 16.20 11.54 0.61
N ALA A 46 16.95 11.52 1.72
CA ALA A 46 18.04 12.47 1.94
C ALA A 46 19.15 12.29 0.89
N HIS A 47 19.48 11.04 0.57
CA HIS A 47 20.52 10.68 -0.40
C HIS A 47 20.13 11.08 -1.84
N ALA A 48 18.89 10.78 -2.24
CA ALA A 48 18.34 11.15 -3.55
C ALA A 48 18.29 12.67 -3.74
N LYS A 49 17.82 13.42 -2.73
CA LYS A 49 17.70 14.90 -2.84
C LYS A 49 19.04 15.62 -2.97
N ARG A 50 20.11 15.10 -2.35
CA ARG A 50 21.41 15.78 -2.30
C ARG A 50 22.17 15.70 -3.62
N ARG A 51 22.08 14.56 -4.33
CA ARG A 51 22.95 14.22 -5.47
C ARG A 51 22.28 14.21 -6.85
N VAL A 52 20.95 14.37 -6.90
CA VAL A 52 20.23 14.65 -8.17
C VAL A 52 20.70 15.96 -8.83
N ARG A 53 21.38 16.85 -8.09
CA ARG A 53 21.98 18.07 -8.65
C ARG A 53 23.26 17.86 -9.46
N ASP A 54 23.95 16.71 -9.32
CA ASP A 54 25.29 16.53 -9.87
C ASP A 54 25.30 15.56 -11.07
N ASP A 55 24.71 14.37 -10.95
CA ASP A 55 24.52 13.40 -12.05
C ASP A 55 23.33 12.48 -11.74
N ALA A 56 22.15 12.83 -12.28
CA ALA A 56 20.89 12.28 -11.83
C ALA A 56 20.67 10.80 -12.18
N CYS A 57 21.13 10.32 -13.35
CA CYS A 57 20.73 9.00 -13.86
C CYS A 57 21.60 7.86 -13.32
N ALA A 58 22.92 7.98 -13.39
CA ALA A 58 23.82 6.91 -12.92
C ALA A 58 23.71 6.71 -11.40
N PHE A 59 23.55 7.82 -10.68
CA PHE A 59 23.44 7.81 -9.23
C PHE A 59 22.12 7.22 -8.73
N LEU A 60 20.98 7.61 -9.32
CA LEU A 60 19.67 7.09 -8.89
C LEU A 60 19.57 5.57 -9.07
N LEU A 61 20.18 5.03 -10.13
CA LEU A 61 20.26 3.58 -10.34
C LEU A 61 21.05 2.88 -9.24
N SER A 62 22.18 3.44 -8.80
CA SER A 62 22.97 2.89 -7.69
C SER A 62 22.20 2.96 -6.37
N ALA A 63 21.62 4.11 -6.05
CA ALA A 63 20.85 4.30 -4.82
C ALA A 63 19.64 3.35 -4.74
N CYS A 64 18.93 3.14 -5.85
CA CYS A 64 17.84 2.17 -5.92
C CYS A 64 18.34 0.73 -5.71
N ARG A 65 19.49 0.35 -6.30
CA ARG A 65 20.09 -0.98 -6.11
C ARG A 65 20.42 -1.23 -4.63
N ASP A 66 21.05 -0.27 -3.98
CA ASP A 66 21.41 -0.39 -2.57
C ASP A 66 20.16 -0.44 -1.70
N TYR A 67 19.17 0.42 -1.94
CA TYR A 67 17.90 0.39 -1.22
C TYR A 67 17.21 -0.98 -1.32
N ILE A 68 17.14 -1.58 -2.51
CA ILE A 68 16.56 -2.92 -2.70
C ILE A 68 17.34 -3.97 -1.91
N LYS A 69 18.67 -3.91 -1.93
CA LYS A 69 19.54 -4.83 -1.18
C LYS A 69 19.27 -4.75 0.33
N TYR A 70 19.28 -3.55 0.90
CA TYR A 70 19.07 -3.36 2.34
C TYR A 70 17.62 -3.65 2.76
N ALA A 71 16.63 -3.24 1.95
CA ALA A 71 15.24 -3.62 2.19
C ALA A 71 15.06 -5.15 2.15
N GLY A 72 15.78 -5.86 1.27
CA GLY A 72 15.82 -7.31 1.24
C GLY A 72 16.39 -7.92 2.51
N GLN A 73 17.51 -7.40 3.02
CA GLN A 73 18.13 -7.85 4.26
C GLN A 73 17.21 -7.63 5.47
N ILE A 74 16.58 -6.46 5.59
CA ILE A 74 15.60 -6.18 6.64
C ILE A 74 14.42 -7.16 6.53
N ARG A 75 13.88 -7.40 5.34
CA ARG A 75 12.78 -8.38 5.16
C ARG A 75 13.18 -9.79 5.58
N GLN A 76 14.42 -10.21 5.31
CA GLN A 76 14.92 -11.52 5.74
C GLN A 76 15.09 -11.61 7.26
N GLU A 77 15.64 -10.57 7.90
CA GLU A 77 15.82 -10.52 9.36
C GLU A 77 14.46 -10.53 10.10
N PHE A 78 13.44 -9.90 9.51
CA PHE A 78 12.09 -9.79 10.07
C PHE A 78 11.07 -10.70 9.35
N ALA A 79 11.54 -11.81 8.75
CA ALA A 79 10.67 -12.75 8.04
C ALA A 79 9.59 -13.35 8.94
N ASP A 80 9.89 -13.51 10.23
CA ASP A 80 8.94 -13.95 11.25
C ASP A 80 7.79 -12.95 11.45
N VAL A 81 8.09 -11.65 11.54
CA VAL A 81 7.08 -10.59 11.64
C VAL A 81 6.20 -10.55 10.39
N LEU A 82 6.80 -10.73 9.21
CA LEU A 82 6.06 -10.77 7.95
C LEU A 82 5.13 -12.00 7.88
N ALA A 83 5.62 -13.16 8.32
CA ALA A 83 4.83 -14.38 8.39
C ALA A 83 3.63 -14.26 9.35
N ASP A 84 3.82 -13.62 10.51
CA ASP A 84 2.74 -13.34 11.44
C ASP A 84 1.70 -12.39 10.84
N VAL A 85 2.14 -11.32 10.17
CA VAL A 85 1.25 -10.38 9.47
C VAL A 85 0.47 -11.10 8.36
N ASP A 86 1.12 -11.96 7.58
CA ASP A 86 0.47 -12.73 6.52
C ASP A 86 -0.52 -13.76 7.08
N SER A 87 -0.20 -14.39 8.21
CA SER A 87 -1.11 -15.27 8.96
C SER A 87 -2.35 -14.51 9.46
N GLU A 88 -2.16 -13.32 10.05
CA GLU A 88 -3.27 -12.48 10.49
C GLU A 88 -4.14 -11.98 9.33
N ARG A 89 -3.51 -11.59 8.21
CA ARG A 89 -4.22 -11.25 6.98
C ARG A 89 -5.00 -12.44 6.41
N ALA A 90 -4.42 -13.63 6.42
CA ALA A 90 -5.10 -14.86 5.99
C ALA A 90 -6.30 -15.19 6.89
N LYS A 91 -6.17 -15.05 8.21
CA LYS A 91 -7.29 -15.20 9.16
C LYS A 91 -8.36 -14.14 8.95
N ALA A 92 -7.99 -12.88 8.71
CA ALA A 92 -8.93 -11.80 8.40
C ALA A 92 -9.69 -12.09 7.09
N ARG A 93 -8.98 -12.53 6.06
CA ARG A 93 -9.57 -12.93 4.78
C ARG A 93 -10.51 -14.13 4.94
N ALA A 94 -10.10 -15.18 5.66
CA ALA A 94 -10.94 -16.34 5.93
C ALA A 94 -12.23 -15.97 6.67
N ARG A 95 -12.16 -15.05 7.64
CA ARG A 95 -13.35 -14.51 8.33
C ARG A 95 -14.27 -13.74 7.39
N SER A 96 -13.72 -12.97 6.45
CA SER A 96 -14.48 -12.25 5.42
C SER A 96 -15.15 -13.21 4.43
N ASP A 97 -14.37 -14.16 3.91
CA ASP A 97 -14.83 -15.18 2.95
C ASP A 97 -15.89 -16.12 3.55
N ALA A 98 -15.85 -16.37 4.86
CA ALA A 98 -16.88 -17.13 5.58
C ALA A 98 -18.24 -16.42 5.65
N ARG A 99 -18.27 -15.11 5.44
CA ARG A 99 -19.51 -14.30 5.39
C ARG A 99 -19.93 -13.96 3.95
N ALA A 100 -19.28 -14.56 2.97
CA ALA A 100 -19.60 -14.30 1.57
C ALA A 100 -21.02 -14.76 1.22
N GLY A 101 -21.67 -14.05 0.30
CA GLY A 101 -23.03 -14.37 -0.11
C GLY A 101 -23.42 -13.71 -1.42
N LYS A 102 -24.71 -13.70 -1.73
CA LYS A 102 -25.23 -13.04 -2.93
C LYS A 102 -25.48 -11.56 -2.66
N ALA A 103 -25.23 -10.71 -3.66
CA ALA A 103 -25.58 -9.30 -3.61
C ALA A 103 -27.06 -9.09 -3.93
N PHE A 104 -27.73 -8.23 -3.17
CA PHE A 104 -29.10 -7.79 -3.41
C PHE A 104 -29.13 -6.27 -3.60
N VAL A 105 -29.95 -5.81 -4.53
CA VAL A 105 -30.13 -4.40 -4.89
C VAL A 105 -31.61 -4.04 -4.89
N TRP A 106 -31.91 -2.79 -4.54
CA TRP A 106 -33.23 -2.19 -4.59
C TRP A 106 -33.09 -0.66 -4.57
N GLY A 107 -34.16 0.06 -4.88
CA GLY A 107 -34.19 1.51 -5.02
C GLY A 107 -34.10 1.95 -6.48
N GLN A 108 -33.51 3.12 -6.69
CA GLN A 108 -33.39 3.79 -7.99
C GLN A 108 -32.31 3.16 -8.88
N GLY A 109 -32.56 3.14 -10.18
CA GLY A 109 -31.69 2.53 -11.21
C GLY A 109 -31.37 3.41 -12.41
N ASP A 110 -31.76 4.70 -12.41
CA ASP A 110 -31.61 5.64 -13.55
C ASP A 110 -30.19 5.77 -14.13
N SER A 111 -29.16 5.37 -13.39
CA SER A 111 -27.76 5.38 -13.84
C SER A 111 -27.13 3.98 -13.80
N ALA A 112 -27.96 2.95 -13.98
CA ALA A 112 -27.56 1.55 -13.96
C ALA A 112 -26.92 1.09 -12.63
N GLN A 113 -27.10 1.83 -11.54
CA GLN A 113 -26.52 1.51 -10.22
C GLN A 113 -27.12 0.25 -9.58
N LEU A 114 -28.23 -0.28 -10.14
CA LEU A 114 -28.76 -1.58 -9.75
C LEU A 114 -27.94 -2.75 -10.34
N GLY A 115 -27.17 -2.55 -11.42
CA GLY A 115 -26.35 -3.62 -12.01
C GLY A 115 -27.14 -4.79 -12.60
N LEU A 116 -28.47 -4.64 -12.76
CA LEU A 116 -29.37 -5.68 -13.29
C LEU A 116 -29.40 -5.71 -14.82
N GLY A 117 -28.79 -4.74 -15.49
CA GLY A 117 -28.73 -4.62 -16.96
C GLY A 117 -30.07 -4.26 -17.61
N GLY A 118 -30.00 -3.54 -18.72
CA GLY A 118 -31.17 -2.98 -19.42
C GLY A 118 -31.72 -1.72 -18.75
N ASP A 119 -32.83 -1.22 -19.28
CA ASP A 119 -33.53 -0.01 -18.79
C ASP A 119 -34.40 -0.35 -17.57
N ILE A 120 -33.74 -0.72 -16.46
CA ILE A 120 -34.38 -1.00 -15.18
C ILE A 120 -34.16 0.21 -14.27
N ASP A 121 -35.17 1.05 -14.19
CA ASP A 121 -35.10 2.35 -13.52
C ASP A 121 -35.45 2.27 -12.01
N GLU A 122 -36.14 1.21 -11.57
CA GLU A 122 -36.51 1.05 -10.15
C GLU A 122 -36.66 -0.44 -9.76
N ARG A 123 -36.29 -0.76 -8.51
CA ARG A 123 -36.66 -2.02 -7.84
C ARG A 123 -37.15 -1.75 -6.42
N ARG A 124 -38.45 -1.98 -6.16
CA ARG A 124 -39.05 -1.76 -4.82
C ARG A 124 -38.77 -2.86 -3.80
N ARG A 125 -38.21 -3.99 -4.24
CA ARG A 125 -37.93 -5.15 -3.38
C ARG A 125 -36.50 -5.61 -3.62
N PRO A 126 -35.82 -6.13 -2.57
CA PRO A 126 -34.49 -6.71 -2.73
C PRO A 126 -34.48 -7.73 -3.86
N THR A 127 -33.68 -7.45 -4.88
CA THR A 127 -33.53 -8.28 -6.07
C THR A 127 -32.08 -8.74 -6.13
N VAL A 128 -31.86 -10.03 -6.37
CA VAL A 128 -30.49 -10.57 -6.49
C VAL A 128 -29.82 -10.04 -7.75
N VAL A 129 -28.53 -9.70 -7.66
CA VAL A 129 -27.70 -9.40 -8.84
C VAL A 129 -27.15 -10.71 -9.38
N ASP A 130 -27.80 -11.26 -10.41
CA ASP A 130 -27.49 -12.59 -10.98
C ASP A 130 -26.99 -12.51 -12.43
N ARG A 131 -26.28 -11.43 -12.77
CA ARG A 131 -25.79 -11.17 -14.13
C ARG A 131 -24.32 -11.52 -14.30
N GLY A 132 -23.99 -12.13 -15.44
CA GLY A 132 -22.62 -12.36 -15.90
C GLY A 132 -21.76 -13.12 -14.89
N VAL A 133 -20.50 -12.71 -14.75
CA VAL A 133 -19.53 -13.33 -13.83
C VAL A 133 -19.94 -13.18 -12.36
N MET A 134 -20.80 -12.21 -12.03
CA MET A 134 -21.28 -11.99 -10.66
C MET A 134 -22.33 -13.02 -10.22
N ALA A 135 -23.02 -13.67 -11.17
CA ALA A 135 -24.03 -14.69 -10.86
C ALA A 135 -23.46 -15.86 -10.05
N THR A 136 -22.18 -16.18 -10.28
CA THR A 136 -21.42 -17.24 -9.60
C THR A 136 -20.48 -16.70 -8.53
N ALA A 137 -20.39 -15.38 -8.36
CA ALA A 137 -19.47 -14.76 -7.41
C ALA A 137 -20.09 -14.72 -6.00
N GLU A 138 -19.32 -15.10 -5.00
CA GLU A 138 -19.68 -14.88 -3.59
C GLU A 138 -19.11 -13.54 -3.14
N ILE A 139 -19.98 -12.58 -2.84
CA ILE A 139 -19.61 -11.21 -2.46
C ILE A 139 -19.37 -11.14 -0.95
N THR A 140 -18.21 -10.60 -0.56
CA THR A 140 -17.79 -10.42 0.84
C THR A 140 -18.04 -9.00 1.34
N GLN A 141 -17.91 -7.99 0.46
CA GLN A 141 -18.11 -6.58 0.80
C GLN A 141 -18.75 -5.84 -0.37
N ILE A 142 -19.58 -4.84 -0.04
CA ILE A 142 -20.22 -3.95 -1.02
C ILE A 142 -20.06 -2.52 -0.52
N ALA A 143 -19.71 -1.61 -1.42
CA ALA A 143 -19.70 -0.18 -1.18
C ALA A 143 -20.56 0.50 -2.25
N SER A 144 -21.58 1.25 -1.81
CA SER A 144 -22.41 2.05 -2.71
C SER A 144 -21.95 3.51 -2.64
N GLY A 145 -21.54 4.05 -3.79
CA GLY A 145 -21.43 5.49 -4.00
C GLY A 145 -22.80 6.11 -4.31
N GLY A 146 -22.79 7.36 -4.79
CA GLY A 146 -24.02 8.05 -5.17
C GLY A 146 -24.73 7.39 -6.36
N MET A 147 -24.02 7.16 -7.46
CA MET A 147 -24.56 6.60 -8.71
C MET A 147 -23.77 5.36 -9.19
N HIS A 148 -22.91 4.79 -8.37
CA HIS A 148 -22.13 3.59 -8.69
C HIS A 148 -22.02 2.68 -7.48
N THR A 149 -21.71 1.41 -7.72
CA THR A 149 -21.54 0.40 -6.68
C THR A 149 -20.31 -0.45 -6.99
N LEU A 150 -19.57 -0.77 -5.94
CA LEU A 150 -18.41 -1.65 -5.97
C LEU A 150 -18.70 -2.87 -5.09
N ALA A 151 -18.30 -4.05 -5.55
CA ALA A 151 -18.39 -5.28 -4.77
C ALA A 151 -17.07 -6.05 -4.81
N LEU A 152 -16.63 -6.49 -3.64
CA LEU A 152 -15.49 -7.38 -3.50
C LEU A 152 -16.01 -8.81 -3.36
N ALA A 153 -15.54 -9.69 -4.24
CA ALA A 153 -15.82 -11.12 -4.15
C ALA A 153 -14.74 -11.87 -3.37
N LYS A 154 -15.15 -13.04 -2.87
CA LYS A 154 -14.25 -14.08 -2.42
C LYS A 154 -13.24 -14.39 -3.52
N GLY A 155 -11.96 -14.45 -3.14
CA GLY A 155 -10.86 -14.54 -4.12
C GLY A 155 -10.19 -13.20 -4.42
N GLY A 156 -10.82 -12.07 -4.08
CA GLY A 156 -10.25 -10.73 -4.27
C GLY A 156 -10.60 -10.06 -5.60
N ALA A 157 -11.50 -10.66 -6.38
CA ALA A 157 -12.03 -10.01 -7.58
C ALA A 157 -12.93 -8.83 -7.19
N CYS A 158 -12.75 -7.70 -7.87
CA CYS A 158 -13.56 -6.50 -7.68
C CYS A 158 -14.51 -6.35 -8.87
N PHE A 159 -15.77 -6.05 -8.57
CA PHE A 159 -16.81 -5.76 -9.55
C PHE A 159 -17.30 -4.33 -9.36
N SER A 160 -17.61 -3.65 -10.47
CA SER A 160 -18.08 -2.27 -10.47
C SER A 160 -19.24 -2.11 -11.46
N TRP A 161 -20.29 -1.38 -11.06
CA TRP A 161 -21.42 -1.07 -11.93
C TRP A 161 -22.06 0.29 -11.57
N GLY A 162 -22.86 0.82 -12.49
CA GLY A 162 -23.49 2.14 -12.39
C GLY A 162 -22.88 3.17 -13.33
N ASN A 163 -22.89 4.44 -12.90
CA ASN A 163 -22.38 5.56 -13.67
C ASN A 163 -20.84 5.51 -13.77
N ASN A 164 -20.30 5.71 -14.99
CA ASN A 164 -18.88 5.82 -15.26
C ASN A 164 -18.44 7.16 -15.86
N ASP A 165 -19.28 8.20 -15.85
CA ASP A 165 -18.94 9.49 -16.47
C ASP A 165 -17.65 10.11 -15.90
N GLY A 166 -17.34 9.83 -14.63
CA GLY A 166 -16.11 10.25 -13.95
C GLY A 166 -15.01 9.19 -13.85
N GLY A 167 -15.11 8.07 -14.59
CA GLY A 167 -14.15 6.97 -14.50
C GLY A 167 -14.23 6.16 -13.19
N ALA A 168 -15.32 6.30 -12.43
CA ALA A 168 -15.50 5.69 -11.11
C ALA A 168 -15.47 4.16 -11.11
N LEU A 169 -15.69 3.51 -12.26
CA LEU A 169 -15.74 2.06 -12.38
C LEU A 169 -14.38 1.42 -12.70
N GLY A 170 -13.36 2.21 -13.05
CA GLY A 170 -12.01 1.71 -13.33
C GLY A 170 -11.88 0.88 -14.61
N ARG A 171 -12.70 1.16 -15.63
CA ARG A 171 -12.70 0.55 -16.96
C ARG A 171 -12.66 1.59 -18.06
#